data_AF-A0AAJ2GQM8-F1
#
_entry.id   AF-A0AAJ2GQM8-F1
#
_cell.length_a   1.000
_cell.length_b   1.000
_cell.length_c   1.000
_cell.angle_alpha   90.00
_cell.angle_beta   90.00
_cell.angle_gamma   90.00
#
_symmetry.space_group_name_H-M   'P 1'
#
loop_
_entity.id
_entity.type
_entity.pdbx_description
1 polymer ?
#
loop_
_entity_poly.entity_id
_entity_poly.type
_entity_poly.pdbx_seq_one_letter_code
_entity_poly.pdbx_strand_id
1 'polypeptide(L)'
;MSYSQEIDKLLIAIAAQGGRVTGVGLAEDDVVKAAEDLGLVDVAIGDAWTLVDTVSLAPQQRLKMGLPPVIRKPSVLASAANAIMLTVSKAFGKHSRQR
;
A
#
# COMPACT_ATOMS: atom_id res chain seq x y z
N MET A 1 9.02 -8.59 -27.86
CA MET A 1 9.25 -7.27 -27.22
C MET A 1 10.14 -7.49 -26.01
N SER A 2 10.89 -6.49 -25.55
CA SER A 2 11.65 -6.64 -24.31
C SER A 2 10.68 -6.60 -23.13
N TYR A 3 10.84 -7.49 -22.16
CA TYR A 3 9.99 -7.60 -20.97
C TYR A 3 9.88 -6.27 -20.19
N SER A 4 10.95 -5.47 -20.21
CA SER A 4 10.95 -4.11 -19.65
C SER A 4 9.94 -3.18 -20.34
N GLN A 5 9.75 -3.30 -21.66
CA GLN A 5 8.81 -2.46 -22.41
C GLN A 5 7.35 -2.82 -22.11
N GLU A 6 7.09 -4.07 -21.74
CA GLU A 6 5.75 -4.54 -21.36
C GLU A 6 5.39 -4.06 -19.96
N ILE A 7 6.35 -4.12 -19.02
CA ILE A 7 6.20 -3.53 -17.68
C ILE A 7 5.97 -2.02 -17.78
N ASP A 8 6.74 -1.30 -18.60
CA ASP A 8 6.54 0.15 -18.77
C ASP A 8 5.13 0.49 -19.30
N LYS A 9 4.63 -0.28 -20.26
CA LYS A 9 3.26 -0.13 -20.78
C LYS A 9 2.22 -0.38 -19.70
N LEU A 10 2.40 -1.43 -18.90
CA LEU A 10 1.53 -1.74 -17.77
C LEU A 10 1.49 -0.56 -16.79
N LEU A 11 2.65 -0.03 -16.40
CA LEU A 11 2.75 1.09 -15.47
C LEU A 11 2.09 2.36 -16.00
N ILE A 12 2.28 2.68 -17.28
CA ILE A 12 1.61 3.81 -17.94
C ILE A 12 0.10 3.62 -17.95
N ALA A 13 -0.38 2.41 -18.28
CA ALA A 13 -1.80 2.10 -18.31
C ALA A 13 -2.44 2.24 -16.91
N ILE A 14 -1.78 1.72 -15.87
CA ILE A 14 -2.26 1.86 -14.49
C ILE A 14 -2.24 3.34 -14.05
N ALA A 15 -1.19 4.08 -14.42
CA ALA A 15 -1.09 5.51 -14.09
C ALA A 15 -2.19 6.34 -14.77
N ALA A 16 -2.53 6.04 -16.03
CA ALA A 16 -3.62 6.67 -16.76
C ALA A 16 -4.99 6.45 -16.09
N GLN A 17 -5.15 5.37 -15.33
CA GLN A 17 -6.35 5.08 -14.53
C GLN A 17 -6.28 5.61 -13.08
N GLY A 18 -5.36 6.53 -12.78
CA GLY A 18 -5.20 7.10 -11.43
C GLY A 18 -4.37 6.24 -10.47
N GLY A 19 -3.65 5.26 -11.01
CA GLY A 19 -2.70 4.42 -10.30
C GLY A 19 -3.32 3.16 -9.68
N ARG A 20 -4.47 2.71 -10.18
CA ARG A 20 -5.12 1.44 -9.82
C ARG A 20 -5.95 0.92 -11.00
N VAL A 21 -5.94 -0.40 -11.19
CA VAL A 21 -6.82 -1.12 -12.12
C VAL A 21 -7.40 -2.36 -11.44
N THR A 22 -8.57 -2.82 -11.89
CA THR A 22 -9.24 -4.02 -11.39
C THR A 22 -9.64 -4.93 -12.55
N GLY A 23 -9.54 -6.24 -12.38
CA GLY A 23 -9.89 -7.20 -13.42
C GLY A 23 -9.76 -8.65 -12.96
N VAL A 24 -10.36 -9.58 -13.69
CA VAL A 24 -10.29 -11.01 -13.39
C VAL A 24 -8.95 -11.56 -13.89
N GLY A 25 -8.21 -12.26 -13.03
CA GLY A 25 -6.97 -12.95 -13.39
C GLY A 25 -5.77 -12.03 -13.63
N LEU A 26 -5.82 -10.76 -13.18
CA LEU A 26 -4.67 -9.86 -13.29
C LEU A 26 -3.48 -10.36 -12.46
N ALA A 27 -3.73 -11.03 -11.33
CA ALA A 27 -2.68 -11.59 -10.49
C ALA A 27 -1.93 -12.75 -11.17
N GLU A 28 -2.54 -13.37 -12.21
CA GLU A 28 -1.93 -14.48 -12.92
C GLU A 28 -1.07 -14.04 -14.10
N ASP A 29 -1.22 -12.81 -14.57
CA ASP A 29 -0.46 -12.23 -15.68
C ASP A 29 1.04 -12.14 -15.33
N ASP A 30 1.89 -12.68 -16.21
CA ASP A 30 3.33 -12.75 -15.99
C ASP A 30 3.97 -11.35 -15.87
N VAL A 31 3.49 -10.36 -16.62
CA VAL A 31 3.99 -8.98 -16.57
C VAL A 31 3.61 -8.32 -15.24
N VAL A 32 2.41 -8.63 -14.73
CA VAL A 32 1.96 -8.14 -13.41
C VAL A 32 2.80 -8.77 -12.29
N LYS A 33 3.02 -10.08 -12.32
CA LYS A 33 3.88 -10.78 -11.35
C LYS A 33 5.30 -10.22 -11.35
N ALA A 34 5.89 -10.00 -12.52
CA ALA A 34 7.22 -9.42 -12.60
C ALA A 34 7.28 -7.98 -12.09
N ALA A 35 6.25 -7.17 -12.36
CA ALA A 35 6.16 -5.82 -11.82
C ALA A 35 5.99 -5.82 -10.29
N GLU A 36 5.29 -6.81 -9.74
CA GLU A 36 5.14 -7.02 -8.29
C GLU A 36 6.46 -7.46 -7.65
N ASP A 37 7.18 -8.42 -8.25
CA ASP A 37 8.50 -8.86 -7.79
C ASP A 37 9.53 -7.72 -7.77
N LEU A 38 9.38 -6.75 -8.68
CA LEU A 38 10.21 -5.53 -8.73
C LEU A 38 9.73 -4.42 -7.76
N GLY A 39 8.63 -4.64 -7.03
CA GLY A 39 8.05 -3.67 -6.09
C GLY A 39 7.47 -2.42 -6.78
N LEU A 40 7.10 -2.52 -8.06
CA LEU A 40 6.54 -1.41 -8.84
C LEU A 40 5.03 -1.31 -8.69
N VAL A 41 4.37 -2.45 -8.43
CA VAL A 41 2.93 -2.57 -8.19
C VAL A 41 2.67 -3.42 -6.94
N ASP A 42 1.54 -3.18 -6.29
CA ASP A 42 0.96 -4.01 -5.24
C ASP A 42 -0.26 -4.74 -5.85
N VAL A 43 -0.31 -6.07 -5.70
CA VAL A 43 -1.44 -6.89 -6.15
C VAL A 43 -2.28 -7.32 -4.95
N ALA A 44 -3.59 -7.12 -5.04
CA ALA A 44 -4.56 -7.67 -4.11
C ALA A 44 -5.46 -8.65 -4.86
N ILE A 45 -5.31 -9.93 -4.56
CA ILE A 45 -6.08 -11.02 -5.17
C ILE A 45 -7.53 -10.92 -4.72
N GLY A 46 -8.45 -11.04 -5.67
CA GLY A 46 -9.88 -11.08 -5.38
C GLY A 46 -10.24 -12.29 -4.51
N ASP A 47 -11.06 -12.06 -3.50
CA ASP A 47 -11.65 -13.14 -2.70
C ASP A 47 -13.00 -13.60 -3.26
N ALA A 48 -13.66 -14.53 -2.56
CA ALA A 48 -14.96 -15.06 -2.93
C ALA A 48 -16.09 -14.00 -3.03
N TRP A 49 -15.86 -12.78 -2.53
CA TRP A 49 -16.83 -11.67 -2.58
C TRP A 49 -16.48 -10.63 -3.63
N THR A 50 -15.19 -10.33 -3.81
CA THR A 50 -14.72 -9.32 -4.75
C THR A 50 -14.57 -9.86 -6.17
N LEU A 51 -14.18 -11.13 -6.33
CA LEU A 51 -14.05 -11.86 -7.61
C LEU A 51 -13.09 -11.24 -8.65
N VAL A 52 -12.50 -10.08 -8.36
CA VAL A 52 -11.57 -9.36 -9.22
C VAL A 52 -10.30 -9.03 -8.47
N ASP A 53 -9.19 -9.18 -9.15
CA ASP A 53 -7.89 -8.76 -8.66
C ASP A 53 -7.78 -7.25 -8.80
N THR A 54 -7.04 -6.64 -7.89
CA THR A 54 -6.72 -5.22 -7.91
C THR A 54 -5.23 -5.04 -8.01
N VAL A 55 -4.76 -4.37 -9.06
CA VAL A 55 -3.36 -3.98 -9.22
C VAL A 55 -3.25 -2.49 -8.97
N SER A 56 -2.42 -2.08 -8.02
CA SER A 56 -2.19 -0.69 -7.66
C SER A 56 -0.72 -0.33 -7.81
N LEU A 57 -0.39 0.88 -8.25
CA LEU A 57 1.01 1.32 -8.26
C LEU A 57 1.54 1.41 -6.82
N ALA A 58 2.76 0.91 -6.61
CA ALA A 58 3.44 1.03 -5.33
C ALA A 58 3.61 2.52 -4.96
N PRO A 59 3.67 2.88 -3.66
CA PRO A 59 3.72 4.28 -3.24
C PRO A 59 4.86 5.09 -3.87
N GLN A 60 6.05 4.49 -3.99
CA GLN A 60 7.20 5.15 -4.63
C GLN A 60 6.99 5.32 -6.14
N GLN A 61 6.39 4.32 -6.79
CA GLN A 61 6.13 4.36 -8.22
C GLN A 61 5.06 5.39 -8.57
N ARG A 62 4.04 5.58 -7.72
CA ARG A 62 3.06 6.67 -7.88
C ARG A 62 3.73 8.03 -7.93
N LEU A 63 4.67 8.30 -7.03
CA LEU A 63 5.40 9.57 -7.00
C LEU A 63 6.23 9.78 -8.27
N LYS A 64 6.92 8.73 -8.75
CA LYS A 64 7.67 8.77 -10.01
C LYS A 64 6.77 9.07 -11.23
N MET A 65 5.55 8.57 -11.21
CA MET A 65 4.54 8.78 -12.26
C MET A 65 3.74 10.08 -12.06
N GLY A 66 4.11 10.94 -11.11
CA GLY A 66 3.44 12.23 -10.85
C GLY A 66 2.07 12.11 -10.20
N LEU A 67 1.73 10.94 -9.65
CA LEU A 67 0.46 10.71 -8.97
C LEU A 67 0.53 11.09 -7.49
N PRO A 68 -0.59 11.54 -6.90
CA PRO A 68 -0.63 11.85 -5.48
C PRO A 68 -0.36 10.59 -4.62
N PRO A 69 0.31 10.76 -3.47
CA PRO A 69 0.58 9.66 -2.56
C PRO A 69 -0.72 9.08 -2.00
N VAL A 70 -0.72 7.76 -1.72
CA VAL A 70 -1.85 7.10 -1.07
C VAL A 70 -1.85 7.45 0.41
N ILE A 71 -2.71 8.37 0.82
CA ILE A 71 -2.90 8.70 2.23
C ILE A 71 -3.74 7.59 2.87
N ARG A 72 -3.07 6.59 3.46
CA ARG A 72 -3.74 5.64 4.35
C ARG A 72 -4.06 6.38 5.65
N LYS A 73 -5.33 6.75 5.84
CA LYS A 73 -5.78 7.36 7.11
C LYS A 73 -5.40 6.40 8.24
N PRO A 74 -4.74 6.87 9.32
CA PRO A 74 -4.48 6.01 10.47
C PRO A 74 -5.82 5.49 10.98
N SER A 75 -5.93 4.17 11.10
CA SER A 75 -7.09 3.52 11.72
C SER A 75 -7.30 4.11 13.11
N VAL A 76 -8.55 4.41 13.47
CA VAL A 76 -8.96 4.98 14.77
C VAL A 76 -8.37 4.18 15.96
N LEU A 77 -8.07 2.90 15.77
CA LEU A 77 -7.42 2.03 16.75
C LEU A 77 -5.99 2.47 17.11
N ALA A 78 -5.21 2.96 16.15
CA ALA A 78 -3.85 3.43 16.39
C ALA A 78 -3.83 4.73 17.24
N SER A 79 -4.87 5.57 17.10
CA SER A 79 -5.04 6.77 17.93
C SER A 79 -5.33 6.45 19.39
N ALA A 80 -6.07 5.37 19.67
CA ALA A 80 -6.37 4.95 21.04
C ALA A 80 -5.13 4.41 21.79
N ALA A 81 -4.23 3.71 21.09
CA ALA A 81 -3.02 3.14 21.70
C ALA A 81 -2.09 4.21 22.30
N ASN A 82 -1.95 5.37 21.64
CA ASN A 82 -1.15 6.49 22.16
C ASN A 82 -1.76 7.12 23.43
N ALA A 83 -3.09 7.12 23.58
CA ALA A 83 -3.75 7.67 24.77
C ALA A 83 -3.55 6.79 26.03
N ILE A 84 -3.49 5.46 25.86
CA ILE A 84 -3.26 4.52 26.97
C ILE A 84 -1.82 4.65 27.50
N MET A 85 -0.83 4.78 26.61
CA MET A 85 0.59 4.90 26.99
C MET A 85 0.90 6.18 27.79
N LEU A 86 0.21 7.29 27.50
CA LEU A 86 0.34 8.54 28.25
C LEU A 86 -0.30 8.47 29.65
N THR A 87 -1.27 7.58 29.85
CA THR A 87 -1.95 7.42 31.15
C THR A 87 -1.14 6.53 32.10
N VAL A 88 -0.53 5.45 31.58
CA VAL A 88 0.30 4.53 32.37
C VAL A 88 1.61 5.20 32.83
N SER A 89 2.25 6.01 31.99
CA SER A 89 3.48 6.73 32.34
C SER A 89 3.29 7.77 33.45
N LYS A 90 2.11 8.41 33.52
CA LYS A 90 1.75 9.31 34.63
C LYS A 90 1.44 8.57 35.94
N ALA A 91 0.96 7.33 35.87
CA ALA A 91 0.64 6.52 37.04
C ALA A 91 1.88 5.94 37.74
N PHE A 92 2.94 5.61 36.98
CA PHE A 92 4.15 4.96 37.53
C PHE A 92 5.36 5.89 37.71
N GLY A 93 5.36 7.12 37.17
CA GLY A 93 6.50 8.05 37.25
C GLY A 93 6.61 8.90 38.53
N LYS A 94 5.74 8.73 39.52
CA LYS A 94 5.69 9.59 40.73
C LYS A 94 6.16 8.89 42.03
N HIS A 95 7.05 7.91 41.91
CA HIS A 95 7.70 7.26 43.05
C HIS A 95 9.22 7.09 42.85
N SER A 96 9.93 8.20 42.66
CA SER A 96 11.35 8.31 43.00
C SER A 96 11.74 9.76 43.22
N ARG A 97 11.29 10.32 44.35
CA ARG A 97 11.88 11.53 44.93
C ARG A 97 12.06 11.29 46.43
N GLN A 98 13.14 10.60 46.78
CA GLN A 98 13.78 10.66 48.10
C GLN A 98 15.23 11.06 47.79
N ARG A 99 15.54 12.34 48.00
CA ARG A 99 16.28 12.90 49.15
C ARG A 99 17.78 12.64 49.04
#